data_AF-A0AAV0IE94-F1
#
_entry.id   AF-A0AAV0IE94-F1
#
_cell.length_a   1.000
_cell.length_b   1.000
_cell.length_c   1.000
_cell.angle_alpha   90.00
_cell.angle_beta   90.00
_cell.angle_gamma   90.00
#
_symmetry.space_group_name_H-M   'P 1'
#
loop_
_entity.id
_entity.type
_entity.pdbx_description
1 polymer ?
#
loop_
_entity_poly.entity_id
_entity_poly.type
_entity_poly.pdbx_seq_one_letter_code
_entity_poly.pdbx_strand_id
1 'polypeptide(L)'
;MASTVGEVITCKAVVCKEVQKPGQTYNDIIEVMDIQVDPPQNTEIRVMMLSAGICHTDISTIEGFMTTTNFPRVLGHEGVG
;
A
#
# COMPACT_ATOMS: atom_id res chain seq x y z
N MET A 1 18.46 15.85 3.84
CA MET A 1 17.05 15.67 3.44
C MET A 1 16.32 16.97 3.76
N ALA A 2 15.53 17.51 2.83
CA ALA A 2 14.64 18.63 3.16
C ALA A 2 13.60 18.18 4.18
N SER A 3 13.16 19.09 5.06
CA SER A 3 12.06 18.80 5.99
C SER A 3 10.77 18.57 5.20
N THR A 4 10.03 17.52 5.54
CA THR A 4 8.70 17.20 4.95
C THR A 4 7.57 17.39 5.96
N VAL A 5 7.86 17.94 7.14
CA VAL A 5 6.88 18.17 8.22
C VAL A 5 5.80 19.13 7.73
N GLY A 6 4.53 18.73 7.84
CA GLY A 6 3.38 19.54 7.43
C GLY A 6 3.06 19.49 5.92
N GLU A 7 3.90 18.84 5.12
CA GLU A 7 3.75 18.80 3.66
C GLU A 7 3.23 17.43 3.18
N VAL A 8 2.50 17.44 2.06
CA VAL A 8 2.19 16.23 1.29
C VAL A 8 3.48 15.70 0.67
N ILE A 9 3.71 14.38 0.76
CA ILE A 9 4.87 13.72 0.16
C ILE A 9 4.44 12.88 -1.03
N THR A 10 5.20 12.95 -2.12
CA THR A 10 5.11 11.97 -3.21
C THR A 10 6.13 10.85 -2.98
N CYS A 11 5.67 9.60 -2.94
CA CYS A 11 6.53 8.42 -2.84
C CYS A 11 5.98 7.24 -3.64
N LYS A 12 6.77 6.18 -3.79
CA LYS A 12 6.33 4.95 -4.46
C LYS A 12 5.60 4.03 -3.51
N ALA A 13 4.53 3.42 -3.99
CA ALA A 13 3.83 2.35 -3.30
C ALA A 13 3.44 1.23 -4.27
N VAL A 14 3.27 0.02 -3.73
CA VAL A 14 2.68 -1.12 -4.44
C VAL A 14 1.16 -1.05 -4.23
N VAL A 15 0.43 -0.75 -5.30
CA VAL A 15 -1.03 -0.56 -5.26
C VAL A 15 -1.70 -1.74 -5.96
N CYS A 16 -2.59 -2.42 -5.23
CA CYS A 16 -3.53 -3.38 -5.80
C CYS A 16 -4.79 -2.63 -6.24
N LYS A 17 -5.14 -2.74 -7.52
CA LYS A 17 -6.19 -1.96 -8.17
C LYS A 17 -7.59 -2.53 -7.97
N GLU A 18 -7.70 -3.85 -7.93
CA GLU A 18 -8.94 -4.60 -7.80
C GLU A 18 -8.67 -6.01 -7.27
N VAL A 19 -9.74 -6.71 -6.86
CA VAL A 19 -9.68 -8.14 -6.56
C VAL A 19 -9.26 -8.91 -7.82
N GLN A 20 -8.38 -9.90 -7.65
CA GLN A 20 -7.96 -10.77 -8.74
C GLN A 20 -9.12 -11.60 -9.26
N LYS A 21 -9.41 -11.46 -10.56
CA LYS A 21 -10.40 -12.26 -11.28
C LYS A 21 -9.73 -13.47 -11.94
N PRO A 22 -10.48 -14.54 -12.24
CA PRO A 22 -9.95 -15.69 -12.96
C PRO A 22 -9.25 -15.30 -14.27
N GLY A 23 -8.03 -15.81 -14.47
CA GLY A 23 -7.22 -15.53 -15.66
C GLY A 23 -6.37 -14.26 -15.59
N GLN A 24 -6.53 -13.42 -14.56
CA GLN A 24 -5.60 -12.31 -14.30
C GLN A 24 -4.34 -12.81 -13.57
N THR A 25 -3.22 -12.17 -13.85
CA THR A 25 -1.95 -12.32 -13.14
C THR A 25 -1.75 -11.13 -12.20
N TYR A 26 -0.78 -11.22 -11.29
CA TYR A 26 -0.45 -10.09 -10.41
C TYR A 26 -0.04 -8.83 -11.18
N ASN A 27 0.61 -8.96 -12.33
CA ASN A 27 1.03 -7.81 -13.14
C ASN A 27 -0.16 -7.05 -13.76
N ASP A 28 -1.34 -7.66 -13.85
CA ASP A 28 -2.54 -7.02 -14.38
C ASP A 28 -3.22 -6.10 -13.35
N ILE A 29 -3.05 -6.41 -12.06
CA ILE A 29 -3.80 -5.79 -10.95
C ILE A 29 -2.92 -5.11 -9.90
N ILE A 30 -1.62 -5.38 -9.87
CA ILE A 30 -0.64 -4.77 -8.97
C ILE A 30 0.30 -3.88 -9.77
N GLU A 31 0.46 -2.63 -9.33
CA GLU A 31 1.36 -1.67 -9.94
C GLU A 31 2.19 -0.95 -8.89
N VAL A 32 3.46 -0.69 -9.20
CA VAL A 32 4.27 0.28 -8.46
C VAL A 32 3.99 1.66 -9.04
N MET A 33 3.38 2.53 -8.25
CA MET A 33 3.04 3.88 -8.70
C MET A 33 3.41 4.95 -7.68
N ASP A 34 3.53 6.19 -8.15
CA ASP A 34 3.71 7.33 -7.27
C ASP A 34 2.37 7.69 -6.63
N ILE A 35 2.36 7.80 -5.30
CA ILE A 35 1.21 8.17 -4.48
C ILE A 35 1.50 9.44 -3.69
N GLN A 36 0.45 10.13 -3.28
CA GLN A 36 0.53 11.24 -2.33
C GLN A 36 0.17 10.74 -0.94
N VAL A 37 1.04 11.05 0.03
CA VAL A 37 0.83 10.76 1.45
C VAL A 37 0.71 12.09 2.19
N ASP A 38 -0.48 12.35 2.71
CA ASP A 38 -0.79 13.56 3.48
C ASP A 38 0.07 13.66 4.75
N PRO A 39 0.26 14.88 5.30
CA PRO A 39 0.82 15.02 6.63
C PRO A 39 -0.06 14.30 7.67
N PRO A 40 0.53 13.72 8.73
CA PRO A 40 -0.26 13.05 9.77
C PRO A 40 -1.15 14.05 10.50
N GLN A 41 -2.39 13.64 10.80
CA GLN A 41 -3.32 14.40 11.63
C GLN A 41 -3.06 14.18 13.13
N ASN A 42 -3.93 14.71 13.98
CA ASN A 42 -3.84 14.48 15.42
C ASN A 42 -3.92 12.97 15.73
N THR A 43 -3.03 12.48 16.59
CA THR A 43 -2.88 11.07 16.98
C THR A 43 -2.40 10.10 15.88
N GLU A 44 -2.03 10.60 14.71
CA GLU A 44 -1.44 9.80 13.63
C GLU A 44 0.09 9.91 13.58
N ILE A 45 0.74 8.90 13.01
CA ILE A 45 2.18 8.89 12.78
C ILE A 45 2.42 8.56 11.30
N ARG A 46 3.28 9.35 10.65
CA ARG A 46 3.76 9.06 9.30
C ARG A 46 5.17 8.47 9.37
N VAL A 47 5.32 7.23 8.92
CA VAL A 47 6.57 6.45 8.98
C VAL A 47 7.21 6.37 7.60
N MET A 48 8.52 6.56 7.52
CA MET A 48 9.30 6.30 6.31
C MET A 48 9.69 4.82 6.28
N MET A 49 8.94 4.01 5.54
CA MET A 49 9.25 2.58 5.41
C MET A 49 10.58 2.37 4.68
N LEU A 50 11.48 1.60 5.31
CA LEU A 50 12.78 1.19 4.74
C LEU A 50 12.70 -0.19 4.10
N SER A 51 11.86 -1.07 4.64
CA SER A 51 11.67 -2.43 4.13
C SER A 51 10.27 -2.93 4.49
N ALA A 52 9.70 -3.78 3.62
CA ALA A 52 8.43 -4.46 3.84
C ALA A 52 8.52 -5.93 3.43
N GLY A 53 7.86 -6.80 4.18
CA GLY A 53 7.66 -8.21 3.88
C GLY A 53 6.36 -8.47 3.14
N ILE A 54 6.21 -9.70 2.64
CA ILE A 54 4.97 -10.21 2.06
C ILE A 54 4.59 -11.47 2.82
N CYS A 55 3.35 -11.52 3.27
CA CYS A 55 2.78 -12.67 3.95
C CYS A 55 1.53 -13.16 3.20
N HIS A 56 1.05 -14.34 3.59
CA HIS A 56 -0.14 -14.96 2.99
C HIS A 56 -1.39 -14.08 3.13
N THR A 57 -1.48 -13.24 4.16
CA THR A 57 -2.60 -12.29 4.34
C THR A 57 -2.67 -11.26 3.20
N ASP A 58 -1.52 -10.82 2.65
CA ASP A 58 -1.49 -9.90 1.53
C ASP A 58 -2.08 -10.57 0.27
N ILE A 59 -1.71 -11.84 0.04
CA ILE A 59 -2.23 -12.67 -1.06
C ILE A 59 -3.73 -12.92 -0.89
N SER A 60 -4.17 -13.29 0.31
CA SER A 60 -5.59 -13.51 0.64
C SER A 60 -6.43 -12.25 0.41
N THR A 61 -5.82 -11.06 0.59
CA THR A 61 -6.46 -9.78 0.27
C THR A 61 -6.59 -9.58 -1.24
N ILE A 62 -5.52 -9.84 -2.01
CA ILE A 62 -5.52 -9.75 -3.49
C ILE A 62 -6.59 -10.67 -4.10
N GLU A 63 -6.71 -11.89 -3.58
CA GLU A 63 -7.65 -12.91 -4.05
C GLU A 63 -9.10 -12.68 -3.56
N GLY A 64 -9.32 -11.66 -2.71
CA GLY A 64 -10.66 -11.30 -2.23
C GLY A 64 -11.23 -12.20 -1.14
N PHE A 65 -10.39 -13.01 -0.47
CA PHE A 65 -10.81 -13.85 0.66
C PHE A 65 -10.99 -13.07 1.97
N MET A 66 -10.45 -11.85 2.05
CA MET A 66 -10.59 -10.96 3.20
C MET A 66 -11.86 -10.11 3.09
N THR A 67 -12.59 -9.94 4.20
CA THR A 67 -13.87 -9.20 4.26
C THR A 67 -13.77 -7.70 3.97
N THR A 68 -12.56 -7.14 3.93
CA THR A 68 -12.33 -5.72 3.65
C THR A 68 -11.73 -5.52 2.25
N THR A 69 -12.61 -5.50 1.24
CA THR A 69 -12.24 -5.39 -0.19
C THR A 69 -12.36 -3.96 -0.72
N ASN A 70 -11.88 -2.96 0.03
CA ASN A 70 -11.78 -1.61 -0.51
C ASN A 70 -10.52 -1.54 -1.38
N PHE A 71 -10.74 -1.38 -2.69
CA PHE A 71 -9.72 -1.15 -3.71
C PHE A 71 -9.98 0.20 -4.40
N PRO A 72 -8.94 0.90 -4.90
CA PRO A 72 -7.53 0.52 -4.86
C PRO A 72 -6.91 0.60 -3.45
N ARG A 73 -5.86 -0.18 -3.19
CA ARG A 73 -5.24 -0.30 -1.85
C ARG A 73 -3.73 -0.49 -1.93
N VAL A 74 -3.01 0.16 -1.01
CA VAL A 74 -1.62 -0.19 -0.67
C VAL A 74 -1.64 -1.38 0.28
N LEU A 75 -1.00 -2.48 -0.11
CA LEU A 75 -0.90 -3.71 0.70
C LEU A 75 0.29 -3.65 1.67
N GLY A 76 0.46 -4.71 2.47
CA GLY A 76 1.58 -4.85 3.40
C GLY A 76 1.20 -4.53 4.84
N HIS A 77 1.62 -5.41 5.74
CA HIS A 77 1.43 -5.30 7.18
C HIS A 77 2.67 -5.72 7.99
N GLU A 78 3.76 -6.03 7.29
CA GLU A 78 5.04 -6.44 7.85
C GLU A 78 6.12 -5.50 7.33
N GLY A 79 6.76 -4.70 8.17
CA GLY A 79 7.80 -3.78 7.73
C GLY A 79 8.52 -3.04 8.85
N VAL A 80 9.58 -2.32 8.48
CA VAL A 80 10.40 -1.49 9.39
C VAL A 80 10.70 -0.14 8.74
N GLY A 81 10.72 0.91 9.56
CA GLY A 81 10.98 2.30 9.20
C GLY A 81 11.21 3.18 10.42
#